data_AF-A0A965BXY8-F1
#
_entry.id   AF-A0A965BXY8-F1
#
_cell.length_a   1.000
_cell.length_b   1.000
_cell.length_c   1.000
_cell.angle_alpha   90.00
_cell.angle_beta   90.00
_cell.angle_gamma   90.00
#
_symmetry.space_group_name_H-M   'P 1'
#
loop_
_entity.id
_entity.type
_entity.pdbx_description
1 polymer ?
#
loop_
_entity_poly.entity_id
_entity_poly.type
_entity_poly.pdbx_seq_one_letter_code
_entity_poly.pdbx_strand_id
1 'polypeptide(L)' 'MNAAPLHMGAERVMLDPAGVLHWPAQKLLCVADLHLEKASAFARAGYFLPPYDTRETL' A
#
# COMPACT_ATOMS: atom_id res chain seq x y z
N MET A 1 4.04 8.65 13.62
CA MET A 1 4.10 9.75 12.62
C MET A 1 2.68 9.98 12.12
N ASN A 2 2.31 11.21 11.77
CA ASN A 2 0.94 11.57 11.38
C ASN A 2 0.87 11.85 9.88
N ALA A 3 -0.31 11.64 9.27
CA ALA A 3 -0.52 11.97 7.87
C ALA A 3 -0.34 13.47 7.60
N ALA A 4 0.37 13.81 6.51
CA ALA A 4 0.65 15.18 6.08
C ALA A 4 -0.31 15.62 4.97
N PRO A 5 -0.89 16.83 5.03
CA PRO A 5 -1.77 17.31 3.97
C PRO A 5 -1.00 17.73 2.72
N LEU A 6 -1.55 17.41 1.54
CA LEU A 6 -1.08 17.89 0.24
C LEU A 6 -2.28 18.41 -0.56
N HIS A 7 -2.11 19.55 -1.24
CA HIS A 7 -3.07 20.05 -2.23
C HIS A 7 -2.63 19.62 -3.62
N MET A 8 -3.52 18.94 -4.35
CA MET A 8 -3.33 18.55 -5.75
C MET A 8 -4.47 19.17 -6.57
N GLY A 9 -4.18 20.30 -7.22
CA GLY A 9 -5.22 21.12 -7.83
C GLY A 9 -6.21 21.62 -6.76
N ALA A 10 -7.51 21.38 -6.98
CA ALA A 10 -8.56 21.75 -6.03
C ALA A 10 -8.77 20.72 -4.90
N GLU A 11 -8.08 19.58 -4.95
CA GLU A 11 -8.28 18.47 -4.04
C GLU A 11 -7.28 18.49 -2.90
N ARG A 12 -7.75 18.12 -1.70
CA ARG A 12 -6.90 17.93 -0.53
C ARG A 12 -6.81 16.44 -0.21
N VAL A 13 -5.59 15.94 -0.24
CA VAL A 13 -5.26 14.55 0.10
C VAL A 13 -4.32 14.52 1.31
N MET A 14 -4.28 13.38 2.00
CA MET A 14 -3.43 13.15 3.16
C MET A 14 -2.43 12.04 2.82
N LEU A 15 -1.15 12.35 2.91
CA LEU A 15 -0.06 11.40 2.71
C LEU A 15 0.29 10.77 4.05
N ASP A 16 0.02 9.47 4.20
CA ASP A 16 0.32 8.74 5.42
C ASP A 16 1.68 8.02 5.33
N PRO A 17 2.53 8.11 6.37
CA PRO A 17 3.78 7.36 6.45
C PRO A 17 3.66 5.84 6.30
N ALA A 18 2.46 5.26 6.47
CA ALA A 18 2.17 3.88 6.14
C ALA A 18 2.17 3.58 4.63
N GLY A 19 2.45 4.56 3.76
CA GLY A 19 2.53 4.37 2.31
C GLY A 19 1.18 4.47 1.61
N VAL A 20 0.21 5.18 2.21
CA VAL A 20 -1.15 5.32 1.66
C VAL A 20 -1.50 6.79 1.43
N LEU A 21 -2.36 7.04 0.44
CA LEU A 21 -2.99 8.34 0.21
C LEU A 21 -4.46 8.26 0.60
N HIS A 22 -4.86 9.04 1.61
CA HIS A 22 -6.25 9.18 2.00
C HIS A 22 -6.86 10.44 1.37
N TRP A 23 -7.99 10.29 0.67
CA TRP A 23 -8.75 11.36 0.02
C TRP A 23 -10.16 11.45 0.65
N PRO A 24 -10.32 12.28 1.71
CA PRO A 24 -11.54 12.31 2.50
C PRO A 24 -12.78 12.75 1.70
N ALA A 25 -12.63 13.73 0.80
CA ALA A 25 -13.73 14.25 -0.01
C ALA A 25 -14.38 13.17 -0.89
N GLN A 26 -13.60 12.19 -1.35
CA GLN A 26 -14.06 11.06 -2.15
C GLN A 26 -14.31 9.79 -1.33
N LYS A 27 -14.09 9.83 0.00
CA LYS A 27 -14.11 8.65 0.89
C LYS A 27 -13.24 7.50 0.36
N LEU A 28 -12.05 7.86 -0.11
CA LEU A 28 -11.19 6.96 -0.86
C LEU A 28 -9.83 6.80 -0.19
N LEU A 29 -9.30 5.57 -0.19
CA LEU A 29 -7.92 5.25 0.19
C LEU A 29 -7.21 4.66 -1.04
N CYS A 30 -6.15 5.33 -1.50
CA CYS A 30 -5.27 4.80 -2.54
C CYS A 30 -4.11 4.06 -1.89
N VAL A 31 -3.88 2.84 -2.38
CA VAL A 31 -2.70 2.02 -2.08
C VAL A 31 -2.06 1.61 -3.41
N ALA A 32 -0.75 1.42 -3.43
CA ALA A 32 -0.01 1.01 -4.63
C ALA A 32 0.98 -0.11 -4.29
N ASP A 33 1.48 -0.78 -5.32
CA ASP A 33 2.55 -1.78 -5.23
C ASP A 33 2.30 -2.91 -4.20
N LEU A 34 1.04 -3.35 -4.11
CA LEU A 34 0.68 -4.53 -3.34
C LEU A 34 1.20 -5.78 -4.06
N HIS A 35 2.28 -6.33 -3.54
CA HIS A 35 2.90 -7.54 -4.05
C HIS A 35 2.24 -8.77 -3.42
N LEU A 36 0.98 -9.01 -3.78
CA LEU A 36 0.28 -10.22 -3.35
C LEU A 36 0.94 -11.45 -3.99
N GLU A 37 1.06 -12.54 -3.24
CA GLU A 37 1.65 -13.80 -3.69
C GLU A 37 3.11 -13.71 -4.17
N LYS A 38 3.88 -12.73 -3.70
CA LYS A 38 5.31 -12.62 -3.99
C LYS A 38 6.05 -13.85 -3.51
N ALA A 39 5.77 -14.33 -2.30
CA ALA A 39 6.41 -15.54 -1.77
C ALA A 39 6.09 -16.77 -2.64
N SER A 40 4.82 -16.96 -3.01
CA SER A 40 4.39 -18.02 -3.92
C SER A 40 5.08 -17.94 -5.29
N ALA A 41 5.21 -16.73 -5.85
CA ALA A 41 5.89 -16.49 -7.12
C ALA A 41 7.39 -16.84 -7.05
N PHE A 42 8.09 -16.45 -5.98
CA PHE A 42 9.50 -16.77 -5.77
C PHE A 42 9.71 -18.27 -5.50
N ALA A 43 8.82 -18.91 -4.76
CA ALA A 43 8.87 -20.33 -4.48
C ALA A 43 8.81 -21.17 -5.77
N ARG A 44 7.99 -20.76 -6.76
CA ARG A 44 7.95 -21.39 -8.09
C ARG A 44 9.28 -21.30 -8.85
N ALA A 45 10.10 -20.29 -8.56
CA ALA A 45 11.43 -20.12 -9.12
C ALA A 45 12.54 -20.76 -8.25
N GLY A 46 12.19 -21.49 -7.19
CA GLY A 46 13.14 -22.13 -6.28
C GLY A 46 13.74 -21.20 -5.21
N TYR A 47 13.27 -19.94 -5.13
CA TYR A 47 13.68 -19.00 -4.10
C TYR A 47 12.68 -19.04 -2.94
N PHE A 48 13.14 -19.44 -1.76
CA PHE A 48 12.28 -19.48 -0.59
C PHE A 48 12.22 -18.11 0.11
N LEU A 49 11.01 -17.55 0.21
CA LEU A 49 10.69 -16.39 1.06
C LEU A 49 9.79 -16.86 2.22
N PRO A 50 9.73 -16.13 3.34
CA PRO A 50 8.78 -16.42 4.42
C PRO A 50 7.34 -16.57 3.89
N PRO A 51 6.57 -17.56 4.37
CA PRO A 51 5.19 -17.76 3.94
C PRO A 51 4.27 -16.64 4.47
N TYR A 52 3.08 -16.50 3.87
CA TYR A 52 2.00 -15.59 4.29
C TYR A 52 2.22 -14.09 4.01
N ASP A 53 3.06 -13.74 3.03
CA ASP A 53 3.32 -12.35 2.61
C ASP A 53 2.04 -11.57 2.27
N THR A 54 1.08 -12.21 1.61
CA THR A 54 -0.25 -11.61 1.35
C THR A 54 -0.99 -11.23 2.64
N ARG A 55 -0.99 -12.10 3.65
CA ARG A 55 -1.72 -11.88 4.92
C ARG A 55 -1.00 -10.88 5.83
N GLU A 56 0.33 -10.81 5.79
CA GLU A 56 1.07 -9.77 6.51
C GLU A 56 0.84 -8.38 5.92
N THR A 57 0.51 -8.30 4.63
CA THR A 57 0.26 -7.03 3.93
C THR A 57 -1.15 -6.45 4.19
N LEU A 58 -2.15 -7.30 4.50
CA LEU A 58 -3.57 -6.92 4.63
C LEU A 58 -4.09 -7.01 6.07
#